data_AF-A0AAD9C2Q5-F1
#
_entry.id   AF-A0AAD9C2Q5-F1
#
_cell.length_a   1.000
_cell.length_b   1.000
_cell.length_c   1.000
_cell.angle_alpha   90.00
_cell.angle_beta   90.00
_cell.angle_gamma   90.00
#
_symmetry.space_group_name_H-M   'P 1'
#
loop_
_entity.id
_entity.type
_entity.pdbx_description
1 polymer ?
#
loop_
_entity_poly.entity_id
_entity_poly.type
_entity_poly.pdbx_seq_one_letter_code
_entity_poly.pdbx_strand_id
1 'polypeptide(L)'
;MTDYCQSKIQGIGKDRVSRVARYYALNTTARPDLRGGARKVAENDAKKQHVMDHIKTSTCRASHYGRRGAPGRKHLPCDLSVKRMHELFDQQNHDVVSYSLYYTVFRQHFNLGFGHPATDACSSCARFQLRVKDPSLTEE
;
A
#
# COMPACT_ATOMS: atom_id res chain seq x y z
N MET A 1 12.70 -16.05 49.14
CA MET A 1 12.26 -15.14 50.24
C MET A 1 12.75 -13.70 50.04
N THR A 2 13.85 -13.50 49.31
CA THR A 2 14.47 -12.20 48.98
C THR A 2 13.62 -11.32 48.06
N ASP A 3 13.09 -11.88 46.97
CA ASP A 3 12.38 -11.11 45.93
C ASP A 3 11.09 -10.43 46.43
N TYR A 4 10.42 -11.04 47.42
CA TYR A 4 9.19 -10.48 48.00
C TYR A 4 9.47 -9.28 48.91
N CYS A 5 10.55 -9.33 49.70
CA CYS A 5 10.99 -8.18 50.49
C CYS A 5 11.47 -7.04 49.58
N GLN A 6 12.24 -7.34 48.52
CA GLN A 6 12.71 -6.34 47.57
C GLN A 6 11.55 -5.62 46.87
N SER A 7 10.51 -6.37 46.49
CA SER A 7 9.30 -5.86 45.86
C SER A 7 8.58 -4.82 46.73
N LYS A 8 8.41 -5.09 48.04
CA LYS A 8 7.78 -4.15 48.97
C LYS A 8 8.59 -2.88 49.21
N ILE A 9 9.92 -2.99 49.26
CA ILE A 9 10.82 -1.87 49.53
C ILE A 9 10.85 -0.89 48.34
N GLN A 10 10.86 -1.41 47.12
CA GLN A 10 11.00 -0.60 45.91
C GLN A 10 9.67 -0.17 45.28
N GLY A 11 8.53 -0.66 45.80
CA GLY A 11 7.22 -0.43 45.18
C GLY A 11 7.06 -1.07 43.79
N ILE A 12 7.94 -2.02 43.43
CA ILE A 12 7.94 -2.71 42.14
C ILE A 12 7.30 -4.09 42.33
N GLY A 13 6.37 -4.49 41.46
CA GLY A 13 5.74 -5.81 41.54
C GLY A 13 6.75 -6.97 41.48
N LYS A 14 6.54 -8.00 42.31
CA LYS A 14 7.41 -9.18 42.47
C LYS A 14 7.85 -9.79 41.13
N ASP A 15 6.94 -9.99 40.19
CA ASP A 15 7.27 -10.61 38.89
C ASP A 15 8.24 -9.78 38.05
N ARG A 16 8.20 -8.45 38.18
CA ARG A 16 9.15 -7.56 37.50
C ARG A 16 10.54 -7.71 38.13
N VAL A 17 10.62 -7.71 39.46
CA VAL A 17 11.87 -7.92 40.20
C VAL A 17 12.49 -9.27 39.83
N SER A 18 11.72 -10.36 39.90
CA SER A 18 12.21 -11.70 39.56
C SER A 18 12.63 -11.84 38.10
N ARG A 19 11.95 -11.18 37.14
CA ARG A 19 12.36 -11.18 35.73
C ARG A 19 13.69 -10.46 35.51
N VAL A 20 13.89 -9.30 36.14
CA VAL A 20 15.14 -8.53 36.04
C VAL A 20 16.28 -9.30 36.69
N ALA A 21 16.07 -9.81 37.91
CA ALA A 21 17.07 -10.59 38.65
C ALA A 21 17.51 -11.83 37.86
N ARG A 22 16.57 -12.58 37.29
CA ARG A 22 16.87 -13.76 36.45
C ARG A 22 17.69 -13.39 35.22
N TYR A 23 17.31 -12.34 34.51
CA TYR A 23 18.04 -11.89 33.33
C TYR A 23 19.47 -11.46 33.69
N TYR A 24 19.61 -10.69 34.77
CA TYR A 24 20.91 -10.19 35.22
C TYR A 24 21.83 -11.32 35.68
N ALA A 25 21.30 -12.32 36.40
CA ALA A 25 22.06 -13.50 36.81
C ALA A 25 22.62 -14.30 35.62
N LEU A 26 21.92 -14.29 34.48
CA LEU A 26 22.34 -14.99 33.26
C LEU A 26 23.30 -14.16 32.39
N ASN A 27 23.09 -12.85 32.28
CA ASN A 27 23.72 -12.00 31.25
C ASN A 27 24.67 -10.95 31.82
N THR A 28 24.82 -10.88 33.15
CA THR A 28 25.62 -9.90 33.92
C THR A 28 25.36 -8.42 33.61
N THR A 29 24.30 -8.16 32.85
CA THR A 29 23.94 -6.85 32.29
C THR A 29 22.44 -6.65 32.40
N ALA A 30 22.03 -5.38 32.45
CA ALA A 30 20.61 -5.03 32.41
C ALA A 30 20.03 -5.40 31.03
N ARG A 31 18.78 -5.86 31.01
CA ARG A 31 18.10 -6.19 29.74
C ARG A 31 17.96 -4.92 28.88
N PRO A 32 18.46 -4.91 27.63
CA PRO A 32 18.28 -3.77 26.75
C PRO A 32 16.80 -3.57 26.43
N ASP A 33 16.38 -2.31 26.22
CA ASP A 33 15.04 -2.00 25.74
C ASP A 33 14.90 -2.39 24.27
N LEU A 34 13.95 -3.27 23.96
CA LEU A 34 13.65 -3.75 22.62
C LEU A 34 12.28 -3.27 22.13
N ARG A 35 11.72 -2.22 22.76
CA ARG A 35 10.50 -1.57 22.27
C ARG A 35 10.78 -0.85 20.95
N GLY A 36 9.83 -0.95 20.02
CA GLY A 36 9.99 -0.42 18.67
C GLY A 36 10.96 -1.24 17.81
N GLY A 37 11.40 -0.66 16.69
CA GLY A 37 12.38 -1.25 15.79
C GLY A 37 11.84 -1.65 14.41
N ALA A 38 12.73 -1.55 13.42
CA ALA A 38 12.51 -1.88 12.02
C ALA A 38 12.47 -3.40 11.80
N ARG A 39 11.32 -4.04 12.05
CA ARG A 39 11.15 -5.46 11.73
C ARG A 39 10.95 -5.60 10.22
N LYS A 40 12.05 -5.84 9.48
CA LYS A 40 12.09 -6.13 8.03
C LYS A 40 11.80 -4.95 7.08
N VAL A 41 12.42 -3.79 7.31
CA VAL A 41 12.23 -2.62 6.43
C VAL A 41 12.62 -2.92 4.98
N ALA A 42 13.81 -3.48 4.75
CA ALA A 42 14.29 -3.76 3.38
C ALA A 42 13.42 -4.76 2.60
N GLU A 43 13.01 -5.87 3.23
CA GLU A 43 12.12 -6.88 2.60
C GLU A 43 10.77 -6.25 2.23
N ASN A 44 10.22 -5.43 3.14
CA ASN A 44 8.95 -4.76 2.91
C ASN A 44 9.06 -3.69 1.81
N ASP A 45 10.18 -2.98 1.74
CA ASP A 45 10.40 -1.96 0.71
C ASP A 45 10.59 -2.57 -0.67
N ALA A 46 11.28 -3.72 -0.77
CA ALA A 46 11.35 -4.50 -2.02
C ALA A 46 9.94 -4.91 -2.48
N LYS A 47 9.11 -5.45 -1.58
CA LYS A 47 7.71 -5.81 -1.91
C LYS A 47 6.89 -4.60 -2.37
N LYS A 48 7.03 -3.46 -1.71
CA LYS A 48 6.36 -2.22 -2.15
C LYS A 48 6.81 -1.82 -3.55
N GLN A 49 8.10 -1.94 -3.86
CA GLN A 49 8.65 -1.60 -5.16
C GLN A 49 8.06 -2.50 -6.27
N HIS A 50 8.01 -3.81 -6.06
CA HIS A 50 7.35 -4.74 -7.00
C HIS A 50 5.89 -4.36 -7.26
N VAL A 51 5.14 -4.01 -6.21
CA VAL A 51 3.75 -3.55 -6.36
C VAL A 51 3.69 -2.25 -7.17
N MET A 52 4.57 -1.28 -6.89
CA MET A 52 4.59 -0.02 -7.63
C MET A 52 4.87 -0.25 -9.11
N ASP A 53 5.80 -1.14 -9.44
CA ASP A 53 6.17 -1.40 -10.82
C ASP A 53 5.06 -2.14 -11.57
N HIS A 54 4.35 -3.06 -10.92
CA HIS A 54 3.14 -3.66 -11.50
C HIS A 54 2.02 -2.63 -11.76
N ILE A 55 1.75 -1.73 -10.82
CA ILE A 55 0.71 -0.70 -10.98
C ILE A 55 1.07 0.25 -12.14
N LYS A 56 2.37 0.58 -12.34
CA LYS A 56 2.81 1.41 -13.47
C LYS A 56 2.60 0.75 -14.82
N THR A 57 2.68 -0.58 -14.90
CA THR A 57 2.40 -1.35 -16.12
C THR A 57 0.90 -1.37 -16.47
N SER A 58 0.02 -1.11 -15.49
CA SER A 58 -1.42 -1.06 -15.74
C SER A 58 -1.79 0.10 -16.67
N THR A 59 -2.58 -0.18 -17.70
CA THR A 59 -2.98 0.81 -18.70
C THR A 59 -3.78 1.94 -18.08
N CYS A 60 -3.22 3.15 -18.04
CA CYS A 60 -3.87 4.35 -17.53
C CYS A 60 -4.25 5.27 -18.68
N ARG A 61 -5.52 5.64 -18.80
CA ARG A 61 -5.96 6.67 -19.75
C ARG A 61 -5.80 8.05 -19.10
N ALA A 62 -5.13 8.98 -19.79
CA ALA A 62 -5.06 10.35 -19.35
C ALA A 62 -6.46 11.00 -19.40
N SER A 63 -6.82 11.76 -18.37
CA SER A 63 -8.03 12.58 -18.43
C SER A 63 -7.82 13.69 -19.47
N HIS A 64 -8.60 13.69 -20.55
CA HIS A 64 -8.55 14.74 -21.56
C HIS A 64 -8.94 16.12 -20.96
N TYR A 65 -9.78 16.11 -19.94
CA TYR A 65 -10.11 17.29 -19.14
C TYR A 65 -9.17 17.37 -17.95
N GLY A 66 -8.19 18.26 -18.02
CA GLY A 66 -7.51 18.73 -16.83
C GLY A 66 -8.49 19.53 -15.98
N ARG A 67 -9.22 18.88 -15.06
CA ARG A 67 -10.01 19.64 -14.07
C ARG A 67 -9.01 20.40 -13.19
N ARG A 68 -9.21 21.72 -13.02
CA ARG A 68 -8.38 22.56 -12.14
C ARG A 68 -8.21 21.98 -10.72
N GLY A 69 -9.19 21.20 -10.24
CA GLY A 69 -9.17 20.56 -8.92
C GLY A 69 -8.51 19.17 -8.85
N ALA A 70 -8.05 18.58 -9.96
CA ALA A 70 -7.40 17.26 -9.95
C ALA A 70 -6.33 17.14 -11.05
N PRO A 71 -5.28 17.98 -11.04
CA PRO A 71 -4.20 17.91 -12.03
C PRO A 71 -3.52 16.53 -11.97
N GLY A 72 -3.31 15.92 -13.13
CA GLY A 72 -2.55 14.67 -13.26
C GLY A 72 -3.27 13.38 -12.83
N ARG A 73 -4.56 13.44 -12.49
CA ARG A 73 -5.34 12.22 -12.18
C ARG A 73 -5.52 11.39 -13.45
N LYS A 74 -5.12 10.11 -13.41
CA LYS A 74 -5.33 9.16 -14.52
C LYS A 74 -6.43 8.18 -14.16
N HIS A 75 -7.05 7.61 -15.19
CA HIS A 75 -8.19 6.73 -15.03
C HIS A 75 -7.88 5.33 -15.58
N LEU A 76 -8.09 4.33 -14.74
CA LEU A 76 -8.07 2.92 -15.10
C LEU A 76 -9.43 2.53 -15.73
N PRO A 77 -9.46 1.46 -16.57
CA PRO A 77 -10.70 0.89 -17.09
C PRO A 77 -11.72 0.59 -15.97
N CYS A 78 -13.01 0.69 -16.28
CA CYS A 78 -14.09 0.42 -15.33
C CYS A 78 -14.15 -1.03 -14.86
N ASP A 79 -13.68 -1.96 -15.71
CA ASP A 79 -13.71 -3.40 -15.44
C ASP A 79 -12.58 -3.81 -14.49
N LEU A 80 -11.63 -2.92 -14.25
CA LEU A 80 -10.51 -3.15 -13.37
C LEU A 80 -10.84 -2.62 -11.97
N SER A 81 -10.55 -3.41 -10.94
CA SER A 81 -10.63 -3.00 -9.53
C SER A 81 -9.30 -3.22 -8.84
N VAL A 82 -9.07 -2.59 -7.68
CA VAL A 82 -7.84 -2.83 -6.90
C VAL A 82 -7.67 -4.30 -6.55
N LYS A 83 -8.77 -4.98 -6.20
CA LYS A 83 -8.78 -6.42 -5.95
C LYS A 83 -8.37 -7.20 -7.20
N ARG A 84 -8.95 -6.88 -8.36
CA ARG A 84 -8.62 -7.55 -9.62
C ARG A 84 -7.16 -7.33 -10.02
N MET A 85 -6.63 -6.13 -9.81
CA MET A 85 -5.21 -5.85 -10.04
C MET A 85 -4.32 -6.68 -9.12
N HIS A 86 -4.70 -6.84 -7.85
CA HIS A 86 -3.96 -7.67 -6.91
C HIS A 86 -4.01 -9.16 -7.30
N GLU A 87 -5.16 -9.66 -7.72
CA GLU A 87 -5.28 -11.04 -8.25
C GLU A 87 -4.37 -11.27 -9.48
N LEU A 88 -4.31 -10.30 -10.39
CA LEU A 88 -3.41 -10.37 -11.56
C LEU A 88 -1.93 -10.31 -11.14
N PHE A 89 -1.60 -9.48 -10.14
CA PHE A 89 -0.26 -9.40 -9.59
C PHE A 89 0.19 -10.74 -8.99
N ASP A 90 -0.67 -11.37 -8.20
CA ASP A 90 -0.42 -12.67 -7.56
C ASP A 90 -0.34 -13.82 -8.59
N GLN A 91 -1.00 -13.69 -9.74
CA GLN A 91 -0.88 -14.65 -10.85
C GLN A 91 0.45 -14.52 -11.61
N GLN A 92 0.97 -13.30 -11.74
CA GLN A 92 2.21 -13.01 -12.46
C GLN A 92 3.46 -13.20 -11.58
N ASN A 93 3.34 -12.91 -10.29
CA ASN A 93 4.43 -12.97 -9.33
C ASN A 93 4.08 -13.99 -8.26
N HIS A 94 4.94 -14.98 -8.07
CA HIS A 94 4.77 -15.99 -7.01
C HIS A 94 5.09 -15.45 -5.60
N ASP A 95 5.43 -14.16 -5.48
CA ASP A 95 5.68 -13.52 -4.20
C ASP A 95 4.36 -13.18 -3.49
N VAL A 96 4.21 -13.71 -2.28
CA VAL A 96 3.00 -13.50 -1.47
C VAL A 96 2.98 -12.08 -0.93
N VAL A 97 2.35 -11.17 -1.67
CA VAL A 97 2.00 -9.82 -1.21
C VAL A 97 0.55 -9.82 -0.74
N SER A 98 0.30 -9.40 0.50
CA SER A 98 -1.07 -9.26 0.99
C SER A 98 -1.83 -8.15 0.25
N TYR A 99 -3.12 -8.36 0.02
CA TYR A 99 -4.02 -7.33 -0.53
C TYR A 99 -3.93 -5.99 0.24
N SER A 100 -3.83 -6.04 1.57
CA SER A 100 -3.74 -4.84 2.40
C SER A 100 -2.50 -4.00 2.09
N LEU A 101 -1.34 -4.64 1.87
CA LEU A 101 -0.12 -3.95 1.45
C LEU A 101 -0.30 -3.36 0.04
N TYR A 102 -0.82 -4.17 -0.89
CA TYR A 102 -1.08 -3.74 -2.26
C TYR A 102 -1.99 -2.50 -2.32
N TYR A 103 -3.11 -2.54 -1.60
CA TYR A 103 -4.08 -1.45 -1.52
C TYR A 103 -3.48 -0.20 -0.88
N THR A 104 -2.64 -0.36 0.15
CA THR A 104 -1.95 0.76 0.80
C THR A 104 -1.01 1.45 -0.18
N VAL A 105 -0.22 0.68 -0.92
CA VAL A 105 0.68 1.21 -1.94
C VAL A 105 -0.11 1.94 -3.04
N PHE A 106 -1.17 1.33 -3.55
CA PHE A 106 -2.05 1.94 -4.54
C PHE A 106 -2.61 3.29 -4.06
N ARG A 107 -3.18 3.34 -2.86
CA ARG A 107 -3.82 4.54 -2.31
C ARG A 107 -2.82 5.67 -2.01
N GLN A 108 -1.63 5.33 -1.52
CA GLN A 108 -0.66 6.33 -1.05
C GLN A 108 0.22 6.87 -2.16
N HIS A 109 0.58 6.05 -3.15
CA HIS A 109 1.56 6.42 -4.17
C HIS A 109 0.94 6.77 -5.52
N PHE A 110 -0.33 6.46 -5.76
CA PHE A 110 -0.97 6.66 -7.06
C PHE A 110 -2.24 7.50 -6.95
N ASN A 111 -2.32 8.55 -7.78
CA ASN A 111 -3.52 9.34 -7.97
C ASN A 111 -4.36 8.78 -9.15
N LEU A 112 -4.84 7.55 -8.98
CA LEU A 112 -5.62 6.81 -10.00
C LEU A 112 -7.10 6.74 -9.61
N GLY A 113 -7.98 7.01 -10.59
CA GLY A 113 -9.42 6.73 -10.50
C GLY A 113 -9.82 5.52 -11.35
N PHE A 114 -11.01 5.00 -11.11
CA PHE A 114 -11.62 3.96 -11.95
C PHE A 114 -12.72 4.57 -12.83
N GLY A 115 -12.90 4.04 -14.04
CA GLY A 115 -13.91 4.49 -14.98
C GLY A 115 -13.65 5.89 -15.54
N HIS A 116 -14.62 6.44 -16.27
CA HIS A 116 -14.50 7.77 -16.87
C HIS A 116 -15.13 8.84 -15.96
N PRO A 117 -14.58 10.07 -15.90
CA PRO A 117 -15.27 11.19 -15.29
C PRO A 117 -16.66 11.38 -15.92
N ALA A 118 -17.69 11.56 -15.10
CA ALA A 118 -19.08 11.79 -15.54
C ALA A 118 -19.30 13.20 -16.17
N THR A 119 -18.31 13.75 -16.85
CA THR A 119 -18.38 15.09 -17.48
C THR A 119 -18.66 14.97 -18.96
N ASP A 120 -19.39 15.95 -19.50
CA ASP A 120 -19.80 16.02 -20.91
C ASP A 120 -18.66 15.70 -21.87
N ALA A 121 -18.93 14.76 -22.79
CA ALA A 121 -18.03 14.41 -23.86
C ALA A 121 -17.78 15.65 -24.74
N CYS A 122 -16.52 16.00 -24.92
CA CYS A 122 -16.09 17.12 -25.74
C CYS A 122 -16.16 16.68 -27.19
N SER A 123 -16.04 17.66 -28.09
CA SER A 123 -16.07 17.41 -29.53
C SER A 123 -15.06 16.36 -29.99
N SER A 124 -13.87 16.26 -29.36
CA SER A 124 -12.90 15.22 -29.67
C SER A 124 -13.38 13.83 -29.21
N CYS A 125 -13.87 13.70 -27.97
CA CYS A 125 -14.45 12.46 -27.45
C CYS A 125 -15.66 11.99 -28.27
N ALA A 126 -16.52 12.92 -28.69
CA ALA A 126 -17.67 12.63 -29.55
C ALA A 126 -17.22 12.11 -30.93
N ARG A 127 -16.23 12.76 -31.57
CA ARG A 127 -15.64 12.28 -32.83
C ARG A 127 -15.02 10.89 -32.71
N PHE A 128 -14.31 10.61 -31.62
CA PHE A 128 -13.76 9.28 -31.38
C PHE A 128 -14.86 8.23 -31.20
N GLN A 129 -15.93 8.55 -30.46
CA GLN A 129 -17.07 7.64 -30.32
C GLN A 129 -17.78 7.38 -31.66
N LEU A 130 -17.91 8.40 -32.50
CA LEU A 130 -18.46 8.25 -33.86
C LEU A 130 -17.58 7.32 -34.70
N ARG A 131 -16.25 7.51 -34.70
CA ARG A 131 -15.31 6.63 -35.43
C ARG A 131 -15.32 5.18 -34.95
N VAL A 132 -15.50 4.96 -33.64
CA VAL A 132 -15.59 3.60 -33.08
C VAL A 132 -16.91 2.93 -33.46
N LYS A 133 -18.00 3.69 -33.56
CA LYS A 133 -19.31 3.18 -34.00
C LYS A 133 -19.38 2.98 -35.50
N ASP A 134 -18.79 3.87 -36.28
CA ASP A 134 -18.76 3.85 -37.74
C ASP A 134 -17.34 4.16 -38.25
N PRO A 135 -16.52 3.12 -38.52
CA PRO A 135 -15.15 3.29 -39.02
C PRO A 135 -15.06 3.91 -40.41
N SER A 136 -16.15 3.88 -41.19
CA SER A 136 -16.21 4.36 -42.57
C SER A 136 -16.50 5.86 -42.71
N LEU A 137 -16.80 6.56 -41.62
CA LEU A 137 -17.00 8.02 -41.62
C LEU A 137 -15.65 8.72 -41.43
N THR A 138 -14.84 8.73 -42.49
CA THR A 138 -13.71 9.66 -42.61
C THR A 138 -14.19 10.93 -43.30
N GLU A 139 -14.26 12.05 -42.57
CA GLU A 139 -14.51 13.37 -43.14
C GLU A 139 -13.31 13.79 -44.02
N GLU A 140 -13.60 14.38 -45.19
CA GLU A 140 -12.64 15.07 -46.08
C GLU A 140 -11.92 16.24 -45.40
#